data_AF-A0A3A8JXY6-F1
#
_entry.id   AF-A0A3A8JXY6-F1
#
_cell.length_a   1.000
_cell.length_b   1.000
_cell.length_c   1.000
_cell.angle_alpha   90.00
_cell.angle_beta   90.00
_cell.angle_gamma   90.00
#
_symmetry.space_group_name_H-M   'P 1'
#
loop_
_entity.id
_entity.type
_entity.pdbx_description
1 polymer ?
#
loop_
_entity_poly.entity_id
_entity_poly.type
_entity_poly.pdbx_seq_one_letter_code
_entity_poly.pdbx_strand_id
1 'polypeptide(L)'
;MALGAFVLRALAFFHPTGPLGYPMDYDEGVYFSAAALLLRGDLPYRDFIFVHPPGALLLWAPGAALTLGFDAATAYGVTRFAAAAVGALCAFLAGRIAWRAWGPLAGCVAALAYAAYPEAITVERGTFLEPLLNVLCLGFANLWLTSDTPSRARRIFAGVLIGLAVSVKLPGGLWLVAALLARPWKESWRDVLTLALIAFATFVVVVAPLAAQAPSEFFRDVIAFQALRPAHGEADRLLRLRDIFHERRLGEVALALVGLGFACAHAFRAPSP
;
A
#
# COMPACT_ATOMS: atom_id res chain seq x y z
N MET A 1 -9.95 -12.07 13.31
CA MET A 1 -9.87 -11.78 11.86
C MET A 1 -8.46 -11.54 11.38
N ALA A 2 -7.70 -10.60 11.96
CA ALA A 2 -6.28 -10.39 11.63
C ALA A 2 -5.44 -11.69 11.71
N LEU A 3 -5.59 -12.45 12.79
CA LEU A 3 -4.91 -13.75 12.94
C LEU A 3 -5.27 -14.73 11.81
N GLY A 4 -6.55 -14.80 11.42
CA GLY A 4 -6.99 -15.64 10.29
C GLY A 4 -6.39 -15.17 8.97
N ALA A 5 -6.34 -13.87 8.72
CA ALA A 5 -5.72 -13.29 7.53
C ALA A 5 -4.20 -13.55 7.48
N PHE A 6 -3.53 -13.49 8.63
CA PHE A 6 -2.12 -13.86 8.79
C PHE A 6 -1.92 -15.33 8.47
N VAL A 7 -2.69 -16.22 9.11
CA VAL A 7 -2.62 -17.67 8.87
C VAL A 7 -2.85 -17.99 7.40
N LEU A 8 -3.89 -17.46 6.75
CA LEU A 8 -4.15 -17.70 5.32
C LEU A 8 -2.96 -17.32 4.41
N ARG A 9 -2.23 -16.26 4.74
CA ARG A 9 -1.00 -15.86 4.01
C ARG A 9 0.16 -16.77 4.38
N ALA A 10 0.42 -16.96 5.67
CA ALA A 10 1.55 -17.72 6.21
C ALA A 10 1.45 -19.24 5.97
N LEU A 11 0.25 -19.80 5.75
CA LEU A 11 0.03 -21.22 5.46
C LEU A 11 0.88 -21.72 4.29
N ALA A 12 1.11 -20.87 3.30
CA ALA A 12 1.97 -21.17 2.15
C ALA A 12 3.44 -21.45 2.55
N PHE A 13 3.87 -20.99 3.72
CA PHE A 13 5.24 -21.15 4.21
C PHE A 13 5.43 -22.37 5.12
N PHE A 14 4.35 -23.01 5.56
CA PHE A 14 4.41 -24.22 6.38
C PHE A 14 4.57 -25.52 5.56
N HIS A 15 4.79 -25.41 4.24
CA HIS A 15 5.22 -26.53 3.41
C HIS A 15 6.59 -27.05 3.88
N PRO A 16 6.96 -28.34 3.69
CA PRO A 16 8.27 -28.88 4.13
C PRO A 16 9.51 -28.11 3.66
N THR A 17 9.39 -27.39 2.54
CA THR A 17 10.44 -26.53 1.98
C THR A 17 10.43 -25.09 2.53
N GLY A 18 9.59 -24.83 3.53
CA GLY A 18 9.51 -23.56 4.26
C GLY A 18 9.02 -22.39 3.39
N PRO A 19 9.28 -21.15 3.83
CA PRO A 19 8.94 -19.97 3.05
C PRO A 19 9.64 -19.94 1.69
N LEU A 20 10.82 -20.54 1.54
CA LEU A 20 11.55 -20.62 0.26
C LEU A 20 10.92 -21.59 -0.74
N GLY A 21 10.11 -22.53 -0.25
CA GLY A 21 9.34 -23.46 -1.06
C GLY A 21 8.20 -22.83 -1.84
N TYR A 22 7.73 -21.67 -1.39
CA TYR A 22 6.72 -20.91 -2.11
C TYR A 22 7.38 -20.18 -3.30
N PRO A 23 6.85 -20.31 -4.54
CA PRO A 23 7.43 -19.71 -5.73
C PRO A 23 7.78 -18.24 -5.51
N MET A 24 8.99 -17.87 -5.92
CA MET A 24 9.44 -16.49 -5.85
C MET A 24 8.99 -15.73 -7.09
N ASP A 25 8.22 -14.68 -6.87
CA ASP A 25 7.93 -13.68 -7.90
C ASP A 25 9.15 -12.79 -8.13
N TYR A 26 9.28 -12.29 -9.36
CA TYR A 26 10.40 -11.44 -9.74
C TYR A 26 10.46 -10.16 -8.88
N ASP A 27 9.32 -9.50 -8.69
CA ASP A 27 9.25 -8.19 -8.05
C ASP A 27 9.62 -8.25 -6.57
N GLU A 28 9.15 -9.27 -5.83
CA GLU A 28 9.50 -9.39 -4.41
C GLU A 28 11.00 -9.60 -4.19
N GLY A 29 11.67 -10.34 -5.08
CA GLY A 29 13.12 -10.55 -5.03
C GLY A 29 13.87 -9.25 -5.30
N VAL A 30 13.40 -8.47 -6.28
CA VAL A 30 13.94 -7.14 -6.60
C VAL A 30 13.83 -6.20 -5.40
N TYR A 31 12.67 -6.12 -4.76
CA TYR A 31 12.47 -5.19 -3.65
C TYR A 31 13.24 -5.57 -2.38
N PHE A 32 13.29 -6.87 -2.04
CA PHE A 32 14.11 -7.32 -0.91
C PHE A 32 15.60 -7.07 -1.16
N SER A 33 16.08 -7.41 -2.36
CA SER A 33 17.49 -7.24 -2.72
C SER A 33 17.88 -5.76 -2.79
N ALA A 34 17.01 -4.90 -3.34
CA ALA A 34 17.24 -3.45 -3.36
C ALA A 34 17.32 -2.85 -1.95
N ALA A 35 16.49 -3.32 -1.01
CA ALA A 35 16.59 -2.92 0.40
C ALA A 35 17.90 -3.40 1.03
N ALA A 36 18.37 -4.60 0.69
CA ALA A 36 19.65 -5.13 1.16
C ALA A 36 20.86 -4.38 0.57
N LEU A 37 20.82 -4.00 -0.71
CA LEU A 37 21.84 -3.17 -1.36
C LEU A 37 21.93 -1.79 -0.69
N LEU A 38 20.79 -1.16 -0.41
CA LEU A 38 20.73 0.11 0.31
C LEU A 38 21.44 0.04 1.67
N LEU A 39 21.25 -1.06 2.41
CA LEU A 39 21.91 -1.27 3.71
C LEU A 39 23.42 -1.50 3.60
N ARG A 40 23.91 -1.93 2.44
CA ARG A 40 25.34 -2.12 2.16
C ARG A 40 26.02 -0.84 1.65
N GLY A 41 25.24 0.23 1.43
CA GLY A 41 25.73 1.53 0.99
C GLY A 41 25.56 1.79 -0.50
N ASP A 42 25.01 0.85 -1.27
CA ASP A 42 24.66 1.06 -2.67
C ASP A 42 23.40 1.91 -2.75
N LEU A 43 23.41 2.97 -3.56
CA LEU A 43 22.30 3.91 -3.64
C LEU A 43 21.38 3.60 -4.82
N PRO A 44 20.05 3.60 -4.62
CA PRO A 44 19.11 3.49 -5.73
C PRO A 44 19.30 4.65 -6.70
N TYR A 45 18.97 4.43 -7.97
CA TYR A 45 19.10 5.36 -9.10
C TYR A 45 20.55 5.62 -9.54
N ARG A 46 21.53 5.56 -8.61
CA ARG A 46 22.96 5.75 -8.91
C ARG A 46 23.69 4.44 -9.16
N ASP A 47 23.61 3.53 -8.20
CA ASP A 47 24.41 2.29 -8.19
C ASP A 47 23.58 1.09 -8.67
N PHE A 48 22.26 1.15 -8.55
CA PHE A 48 21.32 0.20 -9.14
C PHE A 48 20.01 0.85 -9.57
N ILE A 49 19.34 0.26 -10.57
CA ILE A 49 18.07 0.76 -11.09
C ILE A 49 16.96 0.49 -10.10
N PHE A 50 16.17 1.52 -9.79
CA PHE A 50 14.96 1.40 -9.01
C PHE A 50 13.88 2.32 -9.59
N VAL A 51 12.72 1.75 -9.96
CA VAL A 51 11.69 2.46 -10.76
C VAL A 51 10.54 3.02 -9.92
N HIS A 52 10.71 3.05 -8.61
CA HIS A 52 9.75 3.57 -7.64
C HIS A 52 10.43 4.53 -6.68
N PRO A 53 9.70 5.42 -5.98
CA PRO A 53 10.32 6.20 -4.93
C PRO A 53 10.79 5.28 -3.77
N PRO A 54 11.78 5.70 -2.97
CA PRO A 54 12.58 4.78 -2.14
C PRO A 54 11.91 4.32 -0.84
N GLY A 55 10.67 4.77 -0.56
CA GLY A 55 10.00 4.53 0.73
C GLY A 55 9.84 3.04 1.05
N ALA A 56 9.62 2.19 0.04
CA ALA A 56 9.53 0.75 0.25
C ALA A 56 10.86 0.12 0.65
N LEU A 57 11.98 0.61 0.12
CA LEU A 57 13.30 0.11 0.49
C LEU A 57 13.57 0.37 1.96
N LEU A 58 13.21 1.56 2.45
CA LEU A 58 13.36 1.92 3.86
C LEU A 58 12.42 1.14 4.77
N LEU A 59 11.18 0.90 4.34
CA LEU A 59 10.19 0.15 5.13
C LEU A 59 10.48 -1.35 5.18
N TRP A 60 11.09 -1.91 4.12
CA TRP A 60 11.57 -3.30 4.12
C TRP A 60 12.99 -3.46 4.66
N ALA A 61 13.73 -2.37 4.87
CA ALA A 61 15.09 -2.40 5.42
C ALA A 61 15.21 -3.21 6.72
N PRO A 62 14.28 -3.18 7.70
CA PRO A 62 14.40 -4.02 8.89
C PRO A 62 14.46 -5.52 8.58
N GLY A 63 13.71 -5.99 7.58
CA GLY A 63 13.77 -7.38 7.14
C GLY A 63 15.06 -7.69 6.38
N ALA A 64 15.49 -6.79 5.50
CA ALA A 64 16.75 -6.92 4.79
C ALA A 64 17.98 -6.84 5.72
N ALA A 65 17.91 -6.12 6.83
CA ALA A 65 18.98 -6.00 7.83
C ALA A 65 19.28 -7.32 8.53
N LEU A 66 18.36 -8.29 8.49
CA LEU A 66 18.61 -9.65 8.96
C LEU A 66 19.76 -10.31 8.19
N THR A 67 20.05 -9.88 6.95
CA THR A 67 21.22 -10.36 6.17
C THR A 67 22.57 -9.97 6.77
N LEU A 68 22.60 -9.10 7.77
CA LEU A 68 23.81 -8.75 8.52
C LEU A 68 24.22 -9.83 9.54
N GLY A 69 23.28 -10.69 9.93
CA GLY A 69 23.51 -11.75 10.92
C GLY A 69 23.04 -13.15 10.52
N PHE A 70 22.18 -13.25 9.50
CA PHE A 70 21.69 -14.51 8.93
C PHE A 70 22.05 -14.59 7.44
N ASP A 71 21.98 -15.80 6.88
CA ASP A 71 22.05 -15.96 5.42
C ASP A 71 20.85 -15.29 4.72
N ALA A 72 21.03 -14.97 3.44
CA ALA A 72 20.02 -14.25 2.67
C ALA A 72 18.68 -15.00 2.57
N ALA A 73 18.71 -16.33 2.53
CA ALA A 73 17.52 -17.14 2.37
C ALA A 73 16.69 -17.15 3.68
N THR A 74 17.35 -17.24 4.82
CA THR A 74 16.71 -17.09 6.14
C THR A 74 16.12 -15.68 6.33
N ALA A 75 16.91 -14.63 6.07
CA ALA A 75 16.46 -13.25 6.18
C ALA A 75 15.24 -12.96 5.29
N TYR A 76 15.28 -13.45 4.05
CA TYR A 76 14.17 -13.34 3.10
C TYR A 76 12.93 -14.09 3.59
N GLY A 77 13.09 -15.33 4.07
CA GLY A 77 12.00 -16.12 4.62
C GLY A 77 11.31 -15.45 5.82
N VAL A 78 12.08 -14.88 6.75
CA VAL A 78 11.53 -14.10 7.88
C VAL A 78 10.79 -12.86 7.38
N THR A 79 11.32 -12.18 6.37
CA THR A 79 10.68 -10.98 5.80
C THR A 79 9.35 -11.30 5.12
N ARG A 80 9.19 -12.49 4.51
CA ARG A 80 7.90 -12.97 4.00
C ARG A 80 6.85 -13.14 5.11
N PHE A 81 7.23 -13.62 6.30
CA PHE A 81 6.32 -13.63 7.45
C PHE A 81 5.94 -12.22 7.91
N ALA A 82 6.89 -11.28 7.88
CA ALA A 82 6.59 -9.87 8.17
C ALA A 82 5.61 -9.28 7.13
N ALA A 83 5.76 -9.60 5.86
CA ALA A 83 4.81 -9.22 4.81
C ALA A 83 3.41 -9.80 5.05
N ALA A 84 3.31 -11.08 5.43
CA ALA A 84 2.05 -11.69 5.83
C ALA A 84 1.39 -10.97 7.02
N ALA A 85 2.19 -10.49 7.98
CA ALA A 85 1.70 -9.69 9.10
C ALA A 85 1.22 -8.30 8.66
N VAL A 86 1.90 -7.64 7.71
CA VAL A 86 1.42 -6.39 7.10
C VAL A 86 0.07 -6.61 6.41
N GLY A 87 -0.09 -7.67 5.63
CA GLY A 87 -1.38 -8.00 4.99
C GLY A 87 -2.50 -8.29 6.00
N ALA A 88 -2.18 -8.96 7.10
CA ALA A 88 -3.13 -9.16 8.21
C ALA A 88 -3.57 -7.84 8.85
N LEU A 89 -2.65 -6.88 8.98
CA LEU A 89 -2.96 -5.53 9.45
C LEU A 89 -3.84 -4.78 8.44
N CYS A 90 -3.61 -4.92 7.13
CA CYS A 90 -4.50 -4.37 6.10
C CYS A 90 -5.94 -4.90 6.28
N ALA A 91 -6.12 -6.22 6.40
CA ALA A 91 -7.44 -6.83 6.61
C ALA A 91 -8.14 -6.28 7.86
N PHE A 92 -7.39 -6.10 8.96
CA PHE A 92 -7.92 -5.49 10.18
C PHE A 92 -8.33 -4.03 9.98
N LEU A 93 -7.47 -3.22 9.36
CA LEU A 93 -7.73 -1.80 9.14
C LEU A 93 -8.92 -1.56 8.19
N ALA A 94 -9.06 -2.38 7.15
CA ALA A 94 -10.22 -2.36 6.26
C ALA A 94 -11.52 -2.69 7.02
N GLY A 95 -11.51 -3.76 7.82
CA GLY A 95 -12.64 -4.11 8.68
C GLY A 95 -12.98 -3.03 9.70
N ARG A 96 -11.97 -2.38 10.29
CA ARG A 96 -12.17 -1.29 11.26
C ARG A 96 -12.86 -0.08 10.64
N ILE A 97 -12.52 0.28 9.40
CA ILE A 97 -13.19 1.38 8.67
C ILE A 97 -14.67 1.05 8.50
N ALA A 98 -14.98 -0.14 7.97
CA ALA A 98 -16.36 -0.55 7.75
C ALA A 98 -17.16 -0.70 9.05
N TRP A 99 -16.53 -1.20 10.12
CA TRP A 99 -17.14 -1.28 11.44
C TRP A 99 -17.58 0.10 11.95
N ARG A 100 -16.68 1.09 11.88
CA ARG A 100 -16.98 2.44 12.36
C ARG A 100 -18.11 3.12 11.57
N ALA A 101 -18.23 2.81 10.28
CA ALA A 101 -19.22 3.41 9.41
C ALA A 101 -20.59 2.71 9.45
N TRP A 102 -20.63 1.37 9.52
CA TRP A 102 -21.85 0.59 9.33
C TRP A 102 -22.07 -0.55 10.34
N GLY A 103 -21.29 -0.59 11.43
CA GLY A 103 -21.47 -1.55 12.52
C GLY A 103 -20.66 -2.85 12.36
N PRO A 104 -20.67 -3.71 13.39
CA PRO A 104 -19.72 -4.83 13.52
C PRO A 104 -19.84 -5.86 12.39
N LEU A 105 -21.04 -6.13 11.87
CA LEU A 105 -21.24 -7.05 10.76
C LEU A 105 -20.54 -6.57 9.49
N ALA A 106 -20.67 -5.28 9.14
CA ALA A 106 -19.98 -4.70 7.99
C ALA A 106 -18.46 -4.76 8.15
N GLY A 107 -17.95 -4.52 9.36
CA GLY A 107 -16.53 -4.69 9.67
C GLY A 107 -16.04 -6.12 9.48
N CYS A 108 -16.83 -7.09 9.93
CA CYS A 108 -16.54 -8.50 9.74
C CYS A 108 -16.51 -8.88 8.26
N VAL A 109 -17.50 -8.46 7.48
CA VAL A 109 -17.59 -8.73 6.05
C VAL A 109 -16.42 -8.10 5.30
N ALA A 110 -16.08 -6.84 5.56
CA ALA A 110 -14.97 -6.16 4.91
C ALA A 110 -13.61 -6.79 5.24
N ALA A 111 -13.37 -7.16 6.50
CA ALA A 111 -12.15 -7.86 6.90
C ALA A 111 -12.03 -9.24 6.24
N LEU A 112 -13.12 -10.01 6.18
CA LEU A 112 -13.13 -11.33 5.54
C LEU A 112 -12.95 -11.22 4.02
N ALA A 113 -13.64 -10.27 3.38
CA ALA A 113 -13.49 -10.01 1.95
C ALA A 113 -12.02 -9.68 1.60
N TYR A 114 -11.39 -8.78 2.36
CA TYR A 114 -9.97 -8.46 2.17
C TYR A 114 -9.06 -9.67 2.48
N ALA A 115 -9.33 -10.38 3.58
CA ALA A 115 -8.52 -11.51 4.01
C ALA A 115 -8.53 -12.66 3.01
N ALA A 116 -9.66 -12.86 2.31
CA ALA A 116 -9.90 -13.91 1.33
C ALA A 116 -9.66 -13.46 -0.13
N TYR A 117 -9.31 -12.19 -0.36
CA TYR A 117 -9.11 -11.66 -1.71
C TYR A 117 -7.86 -12.26 -2.36
N PRO A 118 -7.96 -13.04 -3.46
CA PRO A 118 -6.85 -13.82 -3.98
C PRO A 118 -5.59 -13.00 -4.28
N GLU A 119 -5.74 -11.84 -4.93
CA GLU A 119 -4.63 -10.95 -5.28
C GLU A 119 -3.95 -10.35 -4.05
N ALA A 120 -4.73 -9.94 -3.02
CA ALA A 120 -4.13 -9.47 -1.77
C ALA A 120 -3.41 -10.60 -1.06
N ILE A 121 -3.97 -11.81 -1.06
CA ILE A 121 -3.34 -12.98 -0.45
C ILE A 121 -2.02 -13.34 -1.14
N THR A 122 -1.92 -13.28 -2.48
CA THR A 122 -0.68 -13.58 -3.20
C THR A 122 0.39 -12.52 -2.98
N VAL A 123 0.03 -11.24 -3.13
CA VAL A 123 0.99 -10.13 -3.08
C VAL A 123 1.44 -9.84 -1.64
N GLU A 124 0.58 -10.02 -0.64
CA GLU A 124 0.93 -9.77 0.77
C GLU A 124 1.62 -10.95 1.46
N ARG A 125 2.17 -11.91 0.69
CA ARG A 125 3.13 -12.91 1.15
C ARG A 125 4.58 -12.50 0.91
N GLY A 126 4.80 -11.63 -0.07
CA GLY A 126 6.13 -11.21 -0.49
C GLY A 126 6.44 -9.77 -0.07
N THR A 127 7.70 -9.40 -0.23
CA THR A 127 8.23 -8.04 -0.02
C THR A 127 7.83 -7.08 -1.13
N PHE A 128 6.54 -7.03 -1.46
CA PHE A 128 5.99 -6.17 -2.49
C PHE A 128 5.81 -4.72 -2.02
N LEU A 129 5.54 -3.81 -2.96
CA LEU A 129 5.21 -2.41 -2.66
C LEU A 129 3.75 -2.28 -2.18
N GLU A 130 2.87 -3.08 -2.77
CA GLU A 130 1.42 -3.03 -2.58
C GLU A 130 1.01 -3.26 -1.12
N PRO A 131 1.58 -4.22 -0.35
CA PRO A 131 1.21 -4.42 1.05
C PRO A 131 1.54 -3.18 1.90
N LEU A 132 2.70 -2.55 1.65
CA LEU A 132 3.10 -1.31 2.33
C LEU A 132 2.21 -0.13 1.93
N LEU A 133 1.92 0.02 0.64
CA LEU A 133 1.00 1.03 0.15
C LEU A 133 -0.39 0.87 0.80
N ASN A 134 -0.92 -0.36 0.83
CA ASN A 134 -2.23 -0.67 1.36
C ASN A 134 -2.31 -0.36 2.86
N VAL A 135 -1.32 -0.80 3.66
CA VAL A 135 -1.35 -0.56 5.11
C VAL A 135 -1.26 0.92 5.45
N LEU A 136 -0.46 1.69 4.70
CA LEU A 136 -0.31 3.13 4.87
C LEU A 136 -1.59 3.87 4.48
N CYS A 137 -2.20 3.53 3.33
CA CYS A 137 -3.46 4.11 2.88
C CYS A 137 -4.64 3.76 3.80
N LEU A 138 -4.75 2.51 4.25
CA LEU A 138 -5.77 2.09 5.19
C LEU A 138 -5.56 2.72 6.59
N GLY A 139 -4.32 2.86 7.02
CA GLY A 139 -3.97 3.59 8.23
C GLY A 139 -4.38 5.06 8.14
N PHE A 140 -4.04 5.72 7.03
CA PHE A 140 -4.47 7.08 6.72
C PHE A 140 -6.00 7.21 6.77
N ALA A 141 -6.73 6.33 6.09
CA ALA A 141 -8.20 6.35 6.09
C ALA A 141 -8.81 6.15 7.48
N ASN A 142 -8.21 5.29 8.32
CA ASN A 142 -8.64 5.13 9.71
C ASN A 142 -8.47 6.42 10.55
N LEU A 143 -7.47 7.25 10.24
CA LEU A 143 -7.27 8.55 10.90
C LEU A 143 -8.12 9.67 10.28
N TRP A 144 -8.34 9.62 8.96
CA TRP A 144 -9.03 10.67 8.21
C TRP A 144 -10.56 10.55 8.30
N LEU A 145 -11.12 9.35 8.18
CA LEU A 145 -12.57 9.09 8.11
C LEU A 145 -13.22 8.98 9.51
N THR A 146 -12.96 9.96 10.38
CA THR A 146 -13.50 9.99 11.75
C THR A 146 -14.70 10.92 11.87
N SER A 147 -15.66 10.56 12.73
CA SER A 147 -16.83 11.38 13.08
C SER A 147 -16.50 12.51 14.04
N ASP A 148 -15.43 12.35 14.82
CA ASP A 148 -15.08 13.24 15.92
C ASP A 148 -14.14 14.33 15.43
N THR A 149 -14.17 15.50 16.06
CA THR A 149 -13.24 16.61 15.76
C THR A 149 -11.79 16.11 15.89
N PRO A 150 -11.03 16.00 14.79
CA PRO A 150 -9.75 15.33 14.85
C PRO A 150 -8.71 16.21 15.54
N SER A 151 -7.92 15.61 16.44
CA SER A 151 -6.80 16.30 17.08
C SER A 151 -5.71 16.67 16.06
N ARG A 152 -4.95 17.72 16.34
CA ARG A 152 -3.81 18.13 15.50
C ARG A 152 -2.81 17.00 15.29
N ALA A 153 -2.53 16.21 16.33
CA ALA A 153 -1.64 15.05 16.23
C ALA A 153 -2.16 14.01 15.23
N ARG A 154 -3.46 13.70 15.27
CA ARG A 154 -4.09 12.76 14.33
C ARG A 154 -3.92 13.22 12.88
N ARG A 155 -4.09 14.52 12.60
CA ARG A 155 -3.89 15.10 11.26
C ARG A 155 -2.44 15.03 10.80
N ILE A 156 -1.50 15.31 11.70
CA ILE A 156 -0.07 15.16 11.42
C ILE A 156 0.23 13.70 11.07
N PHE A 157 -0.21 12.73 11.87
CA PHE A 157 0.00 11.31 11.57
C PHE A 157 -0.68 10.87 10.26
N ALA A 158 -1.88 11.38 9.95
CA ALA A 158 -2.52 11.14 8.66
C ALA A 158 -1.65 11.66 7.50
N GLY A 159 -1.09 12.87 7.64
CA GLY A 159 -0.15 13.44 6.68
C GLY A 159 1.11 12.59 6.52
N VAL A 160 1.69 12.12 7.62
CA VAL A 160 2.87 11.24 7.60
C VAL A 160 2.56 9.94 6.85
N LEU A 161 1.44 9.27 7.16
CA LEU A 161 1.07 8.02 6.51
C LEU A 161 0.85 8.17 5.00
N ILE A 162 0.16 9.23 4.57
CA ILE A 162 -0.07 9.44 3.14
C ILE A 162 1.20 9.90 2.41
N GLY A 163 2.07 10.69 3.06
CA GLY A 163 3.39 11.05 2.53
C GLY A 163 4.29 9.82 2.33
N LEU A 164 4.28 8.89 3.30
CA LEU A 164 4.94 7.59 3.18
C LEU A 164 4.33 6.71 2.08
N ALA A 165 3.01 6.73 1.92
CA ALA A 165 2.34 5.98 0.86
C ALA A 165 2.81 6.45 -0.53
N VAL A 166 2.90 7.76 -0.74
CA VAL A 166 3.43 8.34 -2.00
C VAL A 166 4.89 7.99 -2.19
N SER A 167 5.69 7.95 -1.12
CA SER A 167 7.10 7.57 -1.20
C SER A 167 7.32 6.06 -1.43
N VAL A 168 6.32 5.21 -1.18
CA VAL A 168 6.34 3.79 -1.59
C VAL A 168 5.99 3.65 -3.07
N LYS A 169 4.91 4.32 -3.51
CA LYS A 169 4.41 4.24 -4.89
C LYS A 169 3.61 5.50 -5.22
N LEU A 170 3.95 6.17 -6.32
CA LEU A 170 3.32 7.45 -6.72
C LEU A 170 1.78 7.44 -6.73
N PRO A 171 1.09 6.37 -7.20
CA PRO A 171 -0.35 6.21 -7.05
C PRO A 171 -0.93 6.43 -5.65
N GLY A 172 -0.13 6.32 -4.57
CA GLY A 172 -0.56 6.73 -3.23
C GLY A 172 -1.08 8.19 -3.18
N GLY A 173 -0.60 9.06 -4.06
CA GLY A 173 -1.11 10.43 -4.19
C GLY A 173 -2.59 10.52 -4.56
N LEU A 174 -3.16 9.49 -5.21
CA LEU A 174 -4.59 9.45 -5.51
C LEU A 174 -5.46 9.44 -4.25
N TRP A 175 -4.98 8.84 -3.17
CA TRP A 175 -5.69 8.85 -1.88
C TRP A 175 -5.67 10.23 -1.22
N LEU A 176 -4.57 10.99 -1.38
CA LEU A 176 -4.52 12.39 -0.94
C LEU A 176 -5.53 13.21 -1.76
N VAL A 177 -5.53 13.08 -3.08
CA VAL A 177 -6.50 13.78 -3.96
C VAL A 177 -7.93 13.44 -3.56
N ALA A 178 -8.24 12.14 -3.37
CA ALA A 178 -9.56 11.71 -2.94
C ALA A 178 -9.97 12.31 -1.60
N ALA A 179 -9.06 12.37 -0.62
CA ALA A 179 -9.32 12.98 0.69
C ALA A 179 -9.57 14.49 0.61
N LEU A 180 -8.84 15.20 -0.25
CA LEU A 180 -9.01 16.64 -0.48
C LEU A 180 -10.34 16.97 -1.16
N LEU A 181 -10.77 16.13 -2.11
CA LEU A 181 -12.04 16.25 -2.83
C LEU A 181 -13.24 15.86 -1.95
N ALA A 182 -13.11 14.79 -1.17
CA ALA A 182 -14.15 14.27 -0.29
C ALA A 182 -14.16 14.94 1.09
N ARG A 183 -13.51 16.10 1.25
CA ARG A 183 -13.37 16.74 2.56
C ARG A 183 -14.75 17.03 3.17
N PRO A 184 -14.96 16.73 4.47
CA PRO A 184 -16.13 17.20 5.18
C PRO A 184 -16.19 18.73 5.14
N TRP A 185 -17.38 19.30 4.97
CA TRP A 185 -17.58 20.76 4.96
C TRP A 185 -17.16 21.43 6.29
N LYS A 186 -17.06 20.63 7.36
CA LYS A 186 -16.65 21.03 8.70
C LYS A 186 -15.12 21.14 8.87
N GLU A 187 -14.33 20.60 7.95
CA GLU A 187 -12.86 20.72 8.01
C GLU A 187 -12.42 22.12 7.59
N SER A 188 -11.62 22.77 8.44
CA SER A 188 -11.11 24.10 8.12
C SER A 188 -10.01 24.00 7.04
N TRP A 189 -9.83 25.06 6.26
CA TRP A 189 -8.75 25.11 5.27
C TRP A 189 -7.36 24.91 5.88
N ARG A 190 -7.16 25.33 7.14
CA ARG A 190 -5.90 25.12 7.88
C ARG A 190 -5.60 23.65 8.12
N ASP A 191 -6.63 22.84 8.26
CA ASP A 191 -6.51 21.41 8.53
C ASP A 191 -6.13 20.64 7.28
N VAL A 192 -6.77 21.00 6.17
CA VAL A 192 -6.44 20.54 4.83
C VAL A 192 -4.99 20.90 4.47
N LEU A 193 -4.58 22.15 4.73
CA LEU A 193 -3.21 22.59 4.53
C LEU A 193 -2.23 21.83 5.42
N THR A 194 -2.57 21.59 6.69
CA THR A 194 -1.71 20.80 7.60
C THR A 194 -1.49 19.40 7.06
N LEU A 195 -2.56 18.72 6.61
CA LEU A 195 -2.44 17.40 5.99
C LEU A 195 -1.50 17.45 4.78
N ALA A 196 -1.75 18.35 3.83
CA ALA A 196 -0.99 18.45 2.58
C ALA A 196 0.48 18.80 2.82
N LEU A 197 0.76 19.75 3.72
CA LEU A 197 2.12 20.17 4.07
C LEU A 197 2.89 19.04 4.77
N ILE A 198 2.27 18.32 5.71
CA ILE A 198 2.94 17.21 6.40
C ILE A 198 3.18 16.03 5.44
N ALA A 199 2.22 15.74 4.56
CA ALA A 199 2.40 14.74 3.51
C ALA A 199 3.56 15.07 2.58
N PHE A 200 3.60 16.32 2.10
CA PHE A 200 4.69 16.81 1.26
C PHE A 200 6.03 16.78 2.00
N ALA A 201 6.09 17.28 3.24
CA ALA A 201 7.31 17.27 4.04
C ALA A 201 7.83 15.83 4.28
N THR A 202 6.92 14.89 4.57
CA THR A 202 7.28 13.48 4.78
C THR A 202 7.82 12.86 3.49
N PHE A 203 7.18 13.11 2.35
CA PHE A 203 7.67 12.67 1.05
C PHE A 203 9.08 13.24 0.77
N VAL A 204 9.27 14.55 0.95
CA VAL A 204 10.57 15.20 0.73
C VAL A 204 11.64 14.61 1.64
N VAL A 205 11.38 14.45 2.93
CA VAL A 205 12.34 13.88 3.90
C VAL A 205 12.77 12.46 3.51
N VAL A 206 11.85 11.65 3.00
CA VAL A 206 12.14 10.26 2.61
C VAL A 206 12.81 10.17 1.25
N VAL A 207 12.37 10.96 0.27
CA VAL A 207 12.79 10.82 -1.13
C VAL A 207 14.00 11.68 -1.47
N ALA A 208 14.05 12.93 -1.00
CA ALA A 208 15.06 13.90 -1.41
C ALA A 208 16.51 13.45 -1.12
N PRO A 209 16.85 12.84 0.04
CA PRO A 209 18.24 12.45 0.32
C PRO A 209 18.83 11.48 -0.70
N LEU A 210 18.00 10.58 -1.25
CA LEU A 210 18.41 9.58 -2.23
C LEU A 210 18.27 10.12 -3.66
N ALA A 211 17.18 10.82 -3.96
CA ALA A 211 16.97 11.43 -5.27
C ALA A 211 18.03 12.50 -5.61
N ALA A 212 18.52 13.25 -4.61
CA ALA A 212 19.56 14.27 -4.81
C ALA A 212 20.92 13.68 -5.21
N GLN A 213 21.17 12.38 -4.98
CA GLN A 213 22.43 11.72 -5.33
C GLN A 213 22.53 11.42 -6.82
N ALA A 214 21.38 11.29 -7.51
CA ALA A 214 21.29 11.02 -8.93
C ALA A 214 19.94 11.57 -9.47
N PRO A 215 19.76 12.90 -9.56
CA PRO A 215 18.47 13.52 -9.83
C PRO A 215 17.93 13.25 -11.23
N SER A 216 18.82 13.18 -12.24
CA SER A 216 18.49 12.83 -13.62
C SER A 216 17.96 11.41 -13.74
N GLU A 217 18.64 10.48 -13.09
CA GLU A 217 18.33 9.05 -13.05
C GLU A 217 17.04 8.82 -12.26
N PHE A 218 16.88 9.48 -11.11
CA PHE A 218 15.65 9.44 -10.34
C PHE A 218 14.45 9.90 -11.19
N PHE A 219 14.57 11.03 -11.90
CA PHE A 219 13.48 11.51 -12.76
C PHE A 219 13.19 10.52 -13.90
N ARG A 220 14.24 10.01 -14.56
CA ARG A 220 14.10 9.04 -15.64
C ARG A 220 13.41 7.76 -15.17
N ASP A 221 13.84 7.20 -14.05
CA ASP A 221 13.46 5.86 -13.61
C ASP A 221 12.11 5.87 -12.85
N VAL A 222 11.82 6.92 -12.08
CA VAL A 222 10.61 6.98 -11.23
C VAL A 222 9.46 7.72 -11.91
N ILE A 223 9.75 8.74 -12.73
CA ILE A 223 8.72 9.57 -13.37
C ILE A 223 8.57 9.23 -14.85
N ALA A 224 9.64 9.41 -15.65
CA ALA A 224 9.55 9.28 -17.09
C ALA A 224 9.26 7.85 -17.53
N PHE A 225 9.91 6.86 -16.92
CA PHE A 225 9.70 5.44 -17.21
C PHE A 225 8.26 5.01 -16.94
N GLN A 226 7.64 5.50 -15.87
CA GLN A 226 6.24 5.15 -15.56
C GLN A 226 5.26 5.83 -16.52
N ALA A 227 5.54 7.07 -16.94
CA ALA A 227 4.69 7.82 -17.87
C ALA A 227 4.80 7.34 -19.33
N LEU A 228 5.99 6.91 -19.74
CA LEU A 228 6.33 6.52 -21.12
C LEU A 228 6.54 5.01 -21.25
N ARG A 229 6.09 4.21 -20.27
CA ARG A 229 6.34 2.78 -20.24
C ARG A 229 5.83 2.13 -21.54
N PRO A 230 6.69 1.45 -22.32
CA PRO A 230 6.26 0.70 -23.48
C PRO A 230 5.18 -0.31 -23.09
N ALA A 231 4.25 -0.59 -24.01
CA ALA A 231 3.31 -1.68 -23.78
C ALA A 231 4.10 -2.99 -23.62
N HIS A 232 3.89 -3.68 -22.50
CA HIS A 232 4.40 -5.02 -22.27
C HIS A 232 3.24 -6.00 -22.36
N GLY A 233 3.45 -7.11 -23.07
CA GLY A 233 2.39 -8.10 -23.33
C GLY A 233 1.45 -7.64 -24.43
N GLU A 234 0.15 -7.72 -24.17
CA GLU A 234 -0.90 -7.38 -25.15
C GLU A 234 -0.89 -5.87 -25.49
N ALA A 235 -0.86 -5.55 -26.79
CA ALA A 235 -0.83 -4.17 -27.27
C ALA A 235 -2.24 -3.60 -27.46
N ASP A 236 -3.23 -4.46 -27.68
CA ASP A 236 -4.62 -4.05 -27.85
C ASP A 236 -5.21 -3.51 -26.54
N ARG A 237 -5.55 -2.22 -26.53
CA ARG A 237 -6.14 -1.54 -25.37
C ARG A 237 -7.49 -2.11 -24.99
N LEU A 238 -8.30 -2.56 -25.95
CA LEU A 238 -9.60 -3.15 -25.70
C LEU A 238 -9.45 -4.53 -25.06
N LEU A 239 -8.48 -5.32 -25.52
CA LEU A 239 -8.18 -6.61 -24.91
C LEU A 239 -7.65 -6.42 -23.48
N ARG A 240 -6.76 -5.45 -23.25
CA ARG A 240 -6.30 -5.10 -21.88
C ARG A 240 -7.44 -4.61 -20.98
N LEU A 241 -8.36 -3.81 -21.50
CA LEU A 241 -9.56 -3.42 -20.74
C LEU A 241 -10.41 -4.65 -20.42
N ARG A 242 -10.58 -5.56 -21.39
CA ARG A 242 -11.27 -6.83 -21.17
C ARG A 242 -10.58 -7.70 -20.11
N ASP A 243 -9.24 -7.71 -20.07
CA ASP A 243 -8.47 -8.43 -19.04
C ASP A 243 -8.63 -7.81 -17.65
N ILE A 244 -8.76 -6.48 -17.56
CA ILE A 244 -9.12 -5.80 -16.31
C ILE A 244 -10.51 -6.26 -15.85
N PHE A 245 -11.45 -6.41 -16.77
CA PHE A 245 -12.82 -6.90 -16.53
C PHE A 245 -12.98 -8.40 -16.76
N HIS A 246 -11.91 -9.20 -16.67
CA HIS A 246 -11.99 -10.64 -16.89
C HIS A 246 -13.05 -11.24 -15.96
N GLU A 247 -13.74 -12.31 -16.38
CA GLU A 247 -14.89 -12.90 -15.67
C GLU A 247 -14.67 -13.14 -14.17
N ARG A 248 -13.42 -13.39 -13.75
CA ARG A 248 -13.03 -13.57 -12.35
C ARG A 248 -13.16 -12.29 -11.50
N ARG A 249 -13.06 -11.11 -12.13
CA ARG A 249 -13.10 -9.77 -11.50
C ARG A 249 -14.44 -9.06 -11.64
N LEU A 250 -15.32 -9.51 -12.54
CA LEU A 250 -16.64 -8.88 -12.73
C LEU A 250 -17.48 -8.88 -11.46
N GLY A 251 -17.44 -9.97 -10.69
CA GLY A 251 -18.16 -10.06 -9.41
C GLY A 251 -17.67 -9.02 -8.39
N GLU A 252 -16.36 -8.81 -8.32
CA GLU A 252 -15.74 -7.82 -7.43
C GLU A 252 -16.08 -6.39 -7.84
N VAL A 253 -15.97 -6.08 -9.14
CA VAL A 253 -16.35 -4.78 -9.68
C VAL A 253 -17.82 -4.50 -9.43
N ALA A 254 -18.71 -5.49 -9.66
CA ALA A 254 -20.13 -5.35 -9.39
C ALA A 254 -20.40 -5.11 -7.90
N LEU A 255 -19.78 -5.89 -7.00
CA LEU A 255 -19.90 -5.69 -5.55
C LEU A 255 -19.40 -4.32 -5.10
N ALA A 256 -18.27 -3.86 -5.65
CA ALA A 256 -17.72 -2.54 -5.36
C ALA A 256 -18.65 -1.42 -5.84
N LEU A 257 -19.22 -1.53 -7.05
CA LEU A 257 -20.18 -0.56 -7.59
C LEU A 257 -21.50 -0.54 -6.81
N VAL A 258 -22.02 -1.71 -6.42
CA VAL A 258 -23.22 -1.81 -5.56
C VAL A 258 -22.95 -1.18 -4.19
N GLY A 259 -21.80 -1.50 -3.58
CA GLY A 259 -21.37 -0.92 -2.31
C GLY A 259 -21.21 0.60 -2.39
N LEU A 260 -20.60 1.11 -3.46
CA LEU A 260 -20.47 2.56 -3.71
C LEU A 260 -21.84 3.22 -3.89
N GLY A 261 -22.72 2.62 -4.69
CA GLY A 261 -24.08 3.11 -4.88
C GLY A 261 -24.87 3.19 -3.57
N PHE A 262 -24.75 2.16 -2.73
CA PHE A 262 -25.37 2.14 -1.40
C PHE A 262 -24.77 3.21 -0.48
N ALA A 263 -23.44 3.37 -0.47
CA ALA A 263 -22.76 4.39 0.33
C ALA A 263 -23.16 5.81 -0.10
N CYS A 264 -23.24 6.08 -1.40
CA CYS A 264 -23.72 7.35 -1.93
C CYS A 264 -25.19 7.61 -1.55
N ALA A 265 -26.08 6.63 -1.76
CA ALA A 265 -27.49 6.76 -1.41
C ALA A 265 -27.69 7.00 0.09
N HIS A 266 -26.91 6.33 0.94
CA HIS A 266 -26.91 6.54 2.38
C HIS A 266 -26.41 7.94 2.75
N ALA A 267 -25.33 8.42 2.13
CA ALA A 267 -24.79 9.75 2.36
C ALA A 267 -25.79 10.87 1.98
N PHE A 268 -26.55 10.69 0.90
CA PHE A 268 -27.60 11.63 0.50
C PHE A 268 -28.85 11.61 1.40
N ARG A 269 -29.13 10.47 2.04
CA ARG A 269 -30.29 10.30 2.94
C ARG A 269 -29.98 10.66 4.39
N ALA A 270 -28.72 10.67 4.78
CA ALA A 270 -28.31 11.11 6.11
C ALA A 270 -28.73 12.59 6.27
N PRO A 271 -29.53 12.94 7.29
CA PRO A 271 -29.86 14.33 7.54
C PRO A 271 -28.56 15.11 7.70
N SER A 272 -28.46 16.23 6.98
CA SER A 272 -27.36 17.16 7.18
C SER A 272 -27.34 17.55 8.66
N PRO A 273 -26.20 17.40 9.36
CA PRO A 273 -26.10 17.80 10.75
C PRO A 273 -26.27 19.32 10.90
#